data_AF-A0A1J0R7W5-F1
#
_entry.id   AF-A0A1J0R7W5-F1
#
_cell.length_a   1.000
_cell.length_b   1.000
_cell.length_c   1.000
_cell.angle_alpha   90.00
_cell.angle_beta   90.00
_cell.angle_gamma   90.00
#
_symmetry.space_group_name_H-M   'P 1'
#
loop_
_entity.id
_entity.type
_entity.pdbx_description
1 polymer ?
#
loop_
_entity_poly.entity_id
_entity_poly.type
_entity_poly.pdbx_seq_one_letter_code
_entity_poly.pdbx_strand_id
1 'polypeptide(L)'
;MRQRSRGDANNKACKLQTATSTVNYNSDSEDVQAQWKTLAEQCPAPKSSIPLTGQLILKGLAAFDVLRAQQHGNSGKLTNLLGHLNSAGSDGCDGKTGGNGGNCVYYGHDPISKKPKQPEWYDKLVAAAAKLDAADKARHRAAALEQKLRSLNSTLTALIQLTALPSGQQKDQAKAPTATSATNPTATGSSTNCPKLKNNKEGCEADSNCIWKGGESKTGDCEVNTTKLTEQTKQAATGAASRADPNCGQYNDPESCAKAPGKPKEGKKSVCGWIENKCHDSSILVSKQFALMPAAFVILVLF
;
A
#
# COMPACT_ATOMS: atom_id res chain seq x y z
N MET A 1 -5.59 6.54 -35.29
CA MET A 1 -6.43 7.39 -36.15
C MET A 1 -5.88 8.82 -36.11
N ARG A 2 -5.19 9.27 -37.17
CA ARG A 2 -4.78 10.67 -37.33
C ARG A 2 -5.99 11.46 -37.82
N GLN A 3 -6.62 12.25 -36.96
CA GLN A 3 -7.61 13.23 -37.42
C GLN A 3 -6.95 14.57 -37.58
N ARG A 4 -6.79 14.97 -38.85
CA ARG A 4 -6.56 16.36 -39.24
C ARG A 4 -7.82 17.13 -38.83
N SER A 5 -7.68 18.03 -37.86
CA SER A 5 -8.74 19.01 -37.58
C SER A 5 -8.80 19.92 -38.81
N ARG A 6 -9.84 19.77 -39.65
CA ARG A 6 -10.20 20.82 -40.61
C ARG A 6 -10.72 21.99 -39.78
N GLY A 7 -10.21 23.19 -40.05
CA GLY A 7 -10.60 24.40 -39.36
C GLY A 7 -12.05 24.73 -39.66
N ASP A 8 -12.94 24.39 -38.74
CA ASP A 8 -14.31 24.87 -38.75
C ASP A 8 -14.35 26.22 -38.04
N ALA A 9 -14.90 27.24 -38.71
CA ALA A 9 -15.05 28.62 -38.23
C ALA A 9 -16.03 28.78 -37.03
N ASN A 10 -16.35 27.69 -36.34
CA ASN A 10 -17.45 27.61 -35.38
C ASN A 10 -16.99 27.14 -33.99
N ASN A 11 -15.76 27.41 -33.57
CA ASN A 11 -15.24 27.06 -32.22
C ASN A 11 -15.55 25.61 -31.79
N LYS A 12 -15.47 24.65 -32.73
CA LYS A 12 -15.68 23.21 -32.49
C LYS A 12 -14.38 22.44 -32.28
N ALA A 13 -13.30 23.14 -31.88
CA ALA A 13 -12.05 22.50 -31.49
C ALA A 13 -12.32 21.41 -30.46
N CYS A 14 -11.48 20.37 -30.38
CA CYS A 14 -11.71 19.21 -29.51
C CYS A 14 -12.93 18.32 -29.88
N LYS A 15 -13.51 18.52 -31.07
CA LYS A 15 -14.69 17.78 -31.58
C LYS A 15 -15.94 17.93 -30.70
N LEU A 16 -16.16 19.15 -30.23
CA LEU A 16 -17.32 19.44 -29.42
C LEU A 16 -18.61 19.23 -30.20
N GLN A 17 -19.61 18.65 -29.53
CA GLN A 17 -21.00 18.59 -29.96
C GLN A 17 -21.60 20.01 -30.03
N THR A 18 -21.24 20.87 -29.08
CA THR A 18 -21.67 22.27 -29.02
C THR A 18 -20.46 23.20 -29.10
N ALA A 19 -20.51 24.16 -30.03
CA ALA A 19 -19.51 25.21 -30.19
C ALA A 19 -19.38 26.07 -28.92
N THR A 20 -18.16 26.43 -28.53
CA THR A 20 -17.95 27.44 -27.48
C THR A 20 -18.08 28.85 -28.05
N SER A 21 -18.35 29.84 -27.18
CA SER A 21 -18.22 31.25 -27.58
C SER A 21 -16.75 31.61 -27.84
N THR A 22 -16.53 32.79 -28.43
CA THR A 22 -15.20 33.38 -28.52
C THR A 22 -14.76 33.83 -27.14
N VAL A 23 -13.71 33.21 -26.61
CA VAL A 23 -13.14 33.55 -25.30
C VAL A 23 -12.24 34.76 -25.43
N ASN A 24 -12.46 35.76 -24.57
CA ASN A 24 -11.53 36.88 -24.40
C ASN A 24 -10.57 36.61 -23.23
N TYR A 25 -9.29 36.42 -23.55
CA TYR A 25 -8.22 36.13 -22.60
C TYR A 25 -7.51 37.37 -22.04
N ASN A 26 -8.02 38.58 -22.29
CA ASN A 26 -7.39 39.83 -21.83
C ASN A 26 -7.53 40.09 -20.32
N SER A 27 -8.23 39.24 -19.58
CA SER A 27 -8.33 39.26 -18.11
C SER A 27 -8.77 37.88 -17.58
N ASP A 28 -8.72 37.69 -16.25
CA ASP A 28 -9.39 36.58 -15.56
C ASP A 28 -10.92 36.74 -15.68
N SER A 29 -11.45 36.44 -16.87
CA SER A 29 -12.84 36.68 -17.23
C SER A 29 -13.72 35.49 -16.84
N GLU A 30 -14.93 35.78 -16.35
CA GLU A 30 -15.96 34.76 -16.09
C GLU A 30 -16.24 33.89 -17.34
N ASP A 31 -16.03 34.45 -18.53
CA ASP A 31 -16.19 33.77 -19.82
C ASP A 31 -15.22 32.59 -19.99
N VAL A 32 -13.95 32.71 -19.55
CA VAL A 32 -13.00 31.58 -19.58
C VAL A 32 -13.51 30.41 -18.73
N GLN A 33 -14.02 30.69 -17.53
CA GLN A 33 -14.55 29.64 -16.64
C GLN A 33 -15.81 29.00 -17.23
N ALA A 34 -16.71 29.80 -17.81
CA ALA A 34 -17.93 29.31 -18.45
C ALA A 34 -17.60 28.39 -19.65
N GLN A 35 -16.73 28.84 -20.55
CA GLN A 35 -16.35 28.04 -21.72
C GLN A 35 -15.58 26.78 -21.33
N TRP A 36 -14.75 26.84 -20.27
CA TRP A 36 -14.11 25.64 -19.73
C TRP A 36 -15.13 24.63 -19.22
N LYS A 37 -16.18 25.06 -18.49
CA LYS A 37 -17.24 24.16 -18.03
C LYS A 37 -17.96 23.50 -19.21
N THR A 38 -18.32 24.27 -20.24
CA THR A 38 -18.94 23.74 -21.47
C THR A 38 -18.06 22.71 -22.18
N LEU A 39 -16.75 22.91 -22.18
CA LEU A 39 -15.79 21.94 -22.71
C LEU A 39 -15.69 20.68 -21.84
N ALA A 40 -15.61 20.86 -20.52
CA ALA A 40 -15.47 19.77 -19.55
C ALA A 40 -16.69 18.84 -19.54
N GLU A 41 -17.91 19.39 -19.65
CA GLU A 41 -19.16 18.63 -19.71
C GLU A 41 -19.24 17.70 -20.94
N GLN A 42 -18.54 18.05 -22.02
CA GLN A 42 -18.50 17.25 -23.25
C GLN A 42 -17.40 16.18 -23.24
N CYS A 43 -16.59 16.14 -22.18
CA CYS A 43 -15.61 15.06 -22.01
C CYS A 43 -16.37 13.74 -21.79
N PRO A 44 -16.07 12.68 -22.57
CA PRO A 44 -16.75 11.40 -22.40
C PRO A 44 -16.62 10.93 -20.95
N ALA A 45 -17.74 10.53 -20.36
CA ALA A 45 -17.71 9.88 -19.06
C ALA A 45 -16.71 8.70 -19.12
N PRO A 46 -15.94 8.46 -18.04
CA PRO A 46 -15.03 7.33 -18.00
C PRO A 46 -15.82 6.05 -18.32
N LYS A 47 -15.37 5.32 -19.35
CA LYS A 47 -16.07 4.13 -19.89
C LYS A 47 -16.19 2.97 -18.89
N SER A 48 -15.61 3.10 -17.71
CA SER A 48 -15.51 2.04 -16.72
C SER A 48 -15.46 2.62 -15.31
N SER A 49 -16.14 1.98 -14.36
CA SER A 49 -16.08 2.27 -12.93
C SER A 49 -14.77 1.81 -12.26
N ILE A 50 -13.66 1.75 -13.01
CA ILE A 50 -12.38 1.30 -12.48
C ILE A 50 -11.95 2.30 -11.41
N PRO A 51 -11.61 1.84 -10.20
CA PRO A 51 -11.10 2.72 -9.16
C PRO A 51 -9.83 3.41 -9.64
N LEU A 52 -9.70 4.71 -9.36
CA LEU A 52 -8.50 5.46 -9.69
C LEU A 52 -7.28 4.86 -8.96
N THR A 53 -6.26 4.48 -9.72
CA THR A 53 -4.98 3.98 -9.20
C THR A 53 -3.84 4.90 -9.59
N GLY A 54 -2.71 4.81 -8.88
CA GLY A 54 -1.51 5.56 -9.25
C GLY A 54 -1.04 5.21 -10.67
N GLN A 55 -1.12 3.93 -11.04
CA GLN A 55 -0.80 3.46 -12.39
C GLN A 55 -1.66 4.10 -13.49
N LEU A 56 -2.95 4.31 -13.25
CA LEU A 56 -3.83 4.98 -14.23
C LEU A 56 -3.45 6.44 -14.44
N ILE A 57 -3.08 7.15 -13.38
CA ILE A 57 -2.58 8.53 -13.49
C ILE A 57 -1.29 8.56 -14.30
N LEU A 58 -0.31 7.71 -13.98
CA LEU A 58 0.97 7.64 -14.69
C LEU A 58 0.80 7.29 -16.17
N LYS A 59 -0.16 6.41 -16.50
CA LYS A 59 -0.51 6.10 -17.89
C LYS A 59 -1.07 7.32 -18.63
N GLY A 60 -1.92 8.11 -17.97
CA GLY A 60 -2.42 9.37 -18.51
C GLY A 60 -1.30 10.38 -18.78
N LEU A 61 -0.37 10.54 -17.84
CA LEU A 61 0.80 11.40 -18.00
C LEU A 61 1.72 10.95 -19.15
N ALA A 62 1.96 9.64 -19.29
CA ALA A 62 2.73 9.12 -20.41
C ALA A 62 2.06 9.40 -21.77
N ALA A 63 0.72 9.26 -21.85
CA ALA A 63 -0.01 9.62 -23.06
C ALA A 63 0.10 11.13 -23.36
N PHE A 64 0.03 11.97 -22.33
CA PHE A 64 0.25 13.41 -22.45
C PHE A 64 1.66 13.75 -22.95
N ASP A 65 2.71 13.09 -22.46
CA ASP A 65 4.08 13.29 -22.93
C ASP A 65 4.24 12.93 -24.41
N VAL A 66 3.64 11.82 -24.84
CA VAL A 66 3.63 11.42 -26.25
C VAL A 66 2.95 12.47 -27.13
N LEU A 67 1.82 13.05 -26.67
CA LEU A 67 1.13 14.10 -27.40
C LEU A 67 1.99 15.37 -27.50
N ARG A 68 2.65 15.77 -26.42
CA ARG A 68 3.52 16.95 -26.41
C ARG A 68 4.79 16.79 -27.23
N ALA A 69 5.31 15.57 -27.34
CA ALA A 69 6.51 15.28 -28.13
C ALA A 69 6.24 15.30 -29.64
N GLN A 70 4.99 15.43 -30.08
CA GLN A 70 4.67 15.53 -31.50
C GLN A 70 5.36 16.75 -32.13
N GLN A 71 5.76 16.57 -33.38
CA GLN A 71 6.40 17.60 -34.18
C GLN A 71 5.33 18.47 -34.85
N HIS A 72 5.46 19.78 -34.67
CA HIS A 72 4.58 20.79 -35.24
C HIS A 72 5.36 21.80 -36.10
N GLY A 73 4.60 22.59 -36.86
CA GLY A 73 5.14 23.58 -37.79
C GLY A 73 5.68 22.94 -39.08
N ASN A 74 5.84 23.74 -40.13
CA ASN A 74 6.39 23.29 -41.42
C ASN A 74 7.78 22.66 -41.31
N SER A 75 8.59 23.06 -40.32
CA SER A 75 9.92 22.51 -40.08
C SER A 75 9.92 21.22 -39.24
N GLY A 76 8.79 20.87 -38.60
CA GLY A 76 8.69 19.76 -37.65
C GLY A 76 9.56 19.95 -36.40
N LYS A 77 10.04 21.16 -36.12
CA LYS A 77 10.96 21.43 -34.99
C LYS A 77 10.24 21.92 -33.73
N LEU A 78 8.96 22.29 -33.83
CA LEU A 78 8.19 22.75 -32.68
C LEU A 78 7.66 21.53 -31.93
N THR A 79 8.20 21.29 -30.74
CA THR A 79 7.80 20.22 -29.82
C THR A 79 7.41 20.80 -28.46
N ASN A 80 6.99 19.95 -27.53
CA ASN A 80 6.47 20.34 -26.23
C ASN A 80 5.22 21.23 -26.32
N LEU A 81 4.35 20.87 -27.27
CA LEU A 81 3.13 21.59 -27.61
C LEU A 81 1.96 20.61 -27.60
N LEU A 82 0.83 21.01 -27.03
CA LEU A 82 -0.41 20.25 -27.10
C LEU A 82 -1.43 21.02 -27.92
N GLY A 83 -2.07 20.37 -28.89
CA GLY A 83 -3.11 20.97 -29.71
C GLY A 83 -2.69 21.11 -31.18
N HIS A 84 -3.28 22.08 -31.87
CA HIS A 84 -3.07 22.27 -33.30
C HIS A 84 -2.42 23.62 -33.58
N LEU A 85 -1.50 23.62 -34.53
CA LEU A 85 -0.75 24.78 -34.97
C LEU A 85 -0.75 24.81 -36.50
N ASN A 86 -1.05 25.96 -37.10
CA ASN A 86 -1.07 26.10 -38.55
C ASN A 86 0.32 26.45 -39.11
N SER A 87 0.58 25.97 -40.33
CA SER A 87 1.72 26.39 -41.14
C SER A 87 3.05 26.39 -40.37
N ALA A 88 3.78 27.51 -40.34
CA ALA A 88 5.07 27.62 -39.65
C ALA A 88 4.96 27.79 -38.13
N GLY A 89 3.79 28.16 -37.60
CA GLY A 89 3.63 28.40 -36.17
C GLY A 89 4.20 29.72 -35.64
N SER A 90 4.51 30.69 -36.51
CA SER A 90 5.19 31.95 -36.13
C SER A 90 4.40 32.80 -35.15
N ASP A 91 3.07 32.69 -35.17
CA ASP A 91 2.18 33.51 -34.33
C ASP A 91 1.90 32.80 -32.98
N GLY A 92 2.40 31.57 -32.83
CA GLY A 92 2.28 30.78 -31.61
C GLY A 92 0.88 30.27 -31.34
N CYS A 93 0.57 30.05 -30.07
CA CYS A 93 -0.73 29.57 -29.60
C CYS A 93 -1.67 30.74 -29.29
N ASP A 94 -2.16 31.39 -30.34
CA ASP A 94 -3.02 32.59 -30.24
C ASP A 94 -4.53 32.29 -30.29
N GLY A 95 -4.90 31.00 -30.39
CA GLY A 95 -6.28 30.56 -30.43
C GLY A 95 -6.96 30.71 -31.80
N LYS A 96 -6.25 31.16 -32.84
CA LYS A 96 -6.83 31.37 -34.17
C LYS A 96 -6.64 30.16 -35.08
N THR A 97 -7.60 29.99 -35.99
CA THR A 97 -7.60 28.90 -37.00
C THR A 97 -7.07 29.33 -38.37
N GLY A 98 -6.85 30.63 -38.58
CA GLY A 98 -6.22 31.20 -39.79
C GLY A 98 -4.84 31.79 -39.50
N GLY A 99 -4.02 31.96 -40.54
CA GLY A 99 -2.65 32.49 -40.41
C GLY A 99 -1.64 31.44 -39.96
N ASN A 100 -0.59 31.86 -39.23
CA ASN A 100 0.46 30.98 -38.71
C ASN A 100 0.27 30.68 -37.21
N GLY A 101 -0.89 31.03 -36.64
CA GLY A 101 -1.26 30.76 -35.26
C GLY A 101 -1.99 29.41 -35.08
N GLY A 102 -2.49 29.16 -33.87
CA GLY A 102 -3.13 27.89 -33.55
C GLY A 102 -3.80 27.82 -32.18
N ASN A 103 -4.73 26.88 -32.07
CA ASN A 103 -5.36 26.47 -30.82
C ASN A 103 -4.52 25.40 -30.13
N CYS A 104 -3.54 25.85 -29.35
CA CYS A 104 -2.60 25.01 -28.67
C CYS A 104 -2.17 25.56 -27.30
N VAL A 105 -1.37 24.77 -26.59
CA VAL A 105 -0.60 25.21 -25.43
C VAL A 105 0.85 24.83 -25.68
N TYR A 106 1.75 25.81 -25.67
CA TYR A 106 3.19 25.59 -25.80
C TYR A 106 3.85 25.70 -24.42
N TYR A 107 4.46 24.61 -23.97
CA TYR A 107 5.11 24.56 -22.66
C TYR A 107 6.57 25.05 -22.69
N GLY A 108 7.17 25.19 -23.88
CA GLY A 108 8.51 25.73 -24.03
C GLY A 108 9.63 24.74 -23.69
N HIS A 109 10.87 25.13 -23.96
CA HIS A 109 12.05 24.37 -23.58
C HIS A 109 12.91 25.20 -22.63
N ASP A 110 13.65 24.52 -21.77
CA ASP A 110 14.67 25.17 -20.96
C ASP A 110 15.74 25.78 -21.89
N PRO A 111 16.09 27.07 -21.73
CA PRO A 111 16.96 27.76 -22.67
C PRO A 111 18.39 27.20 -22.69
N ILE A 112 18.83 26.55 -21.61
CA ILE A 112 20.20 26.04 -21.44
C ILE A 112 20.25 24.56 -21.83
N SER A 113 19.52 23.71 -21.11
CA SER A 113 19.52 22.25 -21.28
C SER A 113 18.73 21.78 -22.50
N LYS A 114 17.91 22.66 -23.10
CA LYS A 114 16.99 22.37 -24.22
C LYS A 114 15.94 21.30 -23.91
N LYS A 115 15.82 20.89 -22.64
CA LYS A 115 14.83 19.90 -22.21
C LYS A 115 13.41 20.50 -22.28
N PRO A 116 12.39 19.71 -22.64
CA PRO A 116 11.00 20.13 -22.55
C PRO A 116 10.67 20.59 -21.13
N LYS A 117 10.09 21.78 -20.99
CA LYS A 117 9.53 22.20 -19.69
C LYS A 117 8.27 21.40 -19.38
N GLN A 118 8.04 21.19 -18.11
CA GLN A 118 6.88 20.46 -17.61
C GLN A 118 5.90 21.44 -16.95
N PRO A 119 4.58 21.30 -17.14
CA PRO A 119 3.63 22.12 -16.40
C PRO A 119 3.60 21.71 -14.92
N GLU A 120 3.37 22.68 -14.02
CA GLU A 120 3.33 22.45 -12.57
C GLU A 120 2.32 21.38 -12.14
N TRP A 121 1.18 21.27 -12.84
CA TRP A 121 0.16 20.28 -12.49
C TRP A 121 0.64 18.83 -12.70
N TYR A 122 1.66 18.61 -13.52
CA TYR A 122 2.21 17.28 -13.79
C TYR A 122 2.81 16.67 -12.52
N ASP A 123 3.64 17.41 -11.79
CA ASP A 123 4.28 16.92 -10.56
C ASP A 123 3.24 16.66 -9.47
N LYS A 124 2.17 17.47 -9.42
CA LYS A 124 1.04 17.24 -8.51
C LYS A 124 0.36 15.90 -8.81
N LEU A 125 0.20 15.52 -10.08
CA LEU A 125 -0.35 14.24 -10.49
C LEU A 125 0.60 13.07 -10.19
N VAL A 126 1.90 13.22 -10.39
CA VAL A 126 2.89 12.20 -9.99
C VAL A 126 2.85 11.97 -8.47
N ALA A 127 2.81 13.05 -7.68
CA ALA A 127 2.69 12.96 -6.24
C ALA A 127 1.36 12.31 -5.80
N ALA A 128 0.27 12.61 -6.50
CA ALA A 128 -1.02 11.96 -6.25
C ALA A 128 -0.96 10.45 -6.55
N ALA A 129 -0.31 10.05 -7.64
CA ALA A 129 -0.11 8.65 -7.98
C ALA A 129 0.68 7.90 -6.89
N ALA A 130 1.77 8.48 -6.39
CA ALA A 130 2.55 7.90 -5.31
C ALA A 130 1.75 7.73 -4.01
N LYS A 131 0.88 8.71 -3.69
CA LYS A 131 -0.01 8.62 -2.52
C LYS A 131 -1.06 7.51 -2.67
N LEU A 132 -1.63 7.33 -3.86
CA LEU A 132 -2.56 6.24 -4.14
C LEU A 132 -1.89 4.86 -3.98
N ASP A 133 -0.69 4.68 -4.52
CA ASP A 133 0.06 3.43 -4.39
C ASP A 133 0.46 3.14 -2.94
N ALA A 134 0.83 4.17 -2.17
CA ALA A 134 1.13 4.03 -0.75
C ALA A 134 -0.13 3.62 0.05
N ALA A 135 -1.28 4.22 -0.25
CA ALA A 135 -2.54 3.88 0.38
C ALA A 135 -2.96 2.44 0.06
N ASP A 136 -2.77 1.99 -1.17
CA ASP A 136 -3.09 0.63 -1.58
C ASP A 136 -2.20 -0.41 -0.87
N LYS A 137 -0.89 -0.16 -0.82
CA LYS A 137 0.06 -0.98 -0.03
C LYS A 137 -0.30 -1.02 1.45
N ALA A 138 -0.76 0.10 2.01
CA ALA A 138 -1.21 0.15 3.40
C ALA A 138 -2.47 -0.69 3.62
N ARG A 139 -3.45 -0.65 2.71
CA ARG A 139 -4.66 -1.50 2.78
C ARG A 139 -4.30 -2.98 2.72
N HIS A 140 -3.42 -3.39 1.82
CA HIS A 140 -2.97 -4.78 1.73
C HIS A 140 -2.27 -5.26 3.00
N ARG A 141 -1.41 -4.43 3.60
CA ARG A 141 -0.76 -4.75 4.87
C ARG A 141 -1.77 -4.87 6.02
N ALA A 142 -2.76 -3.98 6.07
CA ALA A 142 -3.81 -4.03 7.08
C ALA A 142 -4.63 -5.33 6.97
N ALA A 143 -5.04 -5.72 5.76
CA ALA A 143 -5.76 -6.97 5.53
C ALA A 143 -4.94 -8.20 5.94
N ALA A 144 -3.65 -8.24 5.60
CA ALA A 144 -2.77 -9.32 6.00
C ALA A 144 -2.59 -9.41 7.53
N LEU A 145 -2.53 -8.26 8.22
CA LEU A 145 -2.45 -8.23 9.68
C LEU A 145 -3.76 -8.71 10.32
N GLU A 146 -4.91 -8.32 9.77
CA GLU A 146 -6.21 -8.79 10.23
C GLU A 146 -6.33 -10.32 10.13
N GLN A 147 -5.89 -10.90 9.01
CA GLN A 147 -5.88 -12.36 8.83
C GLN A 147 -5.00 -13.06 9.88
N LYS A 148 -3.84 -12.48 10.21
CA LYS A 148 -2.97 -13.01 11.28
C LYS A 148 -3.65 -12.94 12.64
N LEU A 149 -4.31 -11.84 12.97
CA LEU A 149 -5.06 -11.69 14.23
C LEU A 149 -6.19 -12.70 14.34
N ARG A 150 -6.95 -12.92 13.25
CA ARG A 150 -8.00 -13.94 13.21
C ARG A 150 -7.45 -15.35 13.43
N SER A 151 -6.33 -15.68 12.79
CA SER A 151 -5.65 -16.96 12.98
C SER A 151 -5.20 -17.16 14.43
N LEU A 152 -4.56 -16.15 15.05
CA LEU A 152 -4.15 -16.21 16.44
C LEU A 152 -5.34 -16.39 17.40
N ASN A 153 -6.43 -15.67 17.17
CA ASN A 153 -7.65 -15.81 17.98
C ASN A 153 -8.25 -17.22 17.88
N SER A 154 -8.27 -17.80 16.67
CA SER A 154 -8.74 -19.16 16.44
C SER A 154 -7.85 -20.19 17.16
N THR A 155 -6.52 -20.03 17.08
CA THR A 155 -5.57 -20.91 17.75
C THR A 155 -5.72 -20.84 19.27
N LEU A 156 -5.87 -19.63 19.83
CA LEU A 156 -6.11 -19.45 21.26
C LEU A 156 -7.42 -20.12 21.70
N THR A 157 -8.49 -19.95 20.92
CA THR A 157 -9.80 -20.59 21.19
C THR A 157 -9.67 -22.11 21.20
N ALA A 158 -8.97 -22.69 20.22
CA ALA A 158 -8.74 -24.13 20.16
C ALA A 158 -7.92 -24.65 21.36
N LEU A 159 -6.90 -23.91 21.79
CA LEU A 159 -6.11 -24.24 22.98
C LEU A 159 -6.97 -24.22 24.25
N ILE A 160 -7.81 -23.19 24.43
CA ILE A 160 -8.72 -23.09 25.56
C ILE A 160 -9.69 -24.29 25.59
N GLN A 161 -10.29 -24.63 24.45
CA GLN A 161 -11.18 -25.79 24.34
C GLN A 161 -10.48 -27.11 24.67
N LEU A 162 -9.21 -27.27 24.25
CA LEU A 162 -8.41 -28.43 24.59
C LEU A 162 -8.19 -28.55 26.12
N THR A 163 -8.01 -27.43 26.80
CA THR A 163 -7.80 -27.38 28.26
C THR A 163 -9.09 -27.41 29.08
N ALA A 164 -10.23 -27.07 28.47
CA ALA A 164 -11.55 -27.06 29.11
C ALA A 164 -12.26 -28.42 29.03
N LEU A 165 -11.68 -29.41 28.35
CA LEU A 165 -12.14 -30.80 28.41
C LEU A 165 -11.92 -31.32 29.83
N PRO A 166 -12.98 -31.66 30.59
CA PRO A 166 -12.81 -32.36 31.86
C PRO A 166 -12.10 -33.69 31.60
N SER A 167 -11.13 -34.04 32.45
CA SER A 167 -10.27 -35.23 32.40
C SER A 167 -11.01 -36.59 32.51
N GLY A 168 -12.28 -36.68 32.08
CA GLY A 168 -13.14 -37.84 32.26
C GLY A 168 -13.96 -38.26 31.05
N GLN A 169 -13.85 -37.64 29.88
CA GLN A 169 -14.61 -38.06 28.68
C GLN A 169 -13.68 -38.31 27.51
N GLN A 170 -12.75 -39.26 27.70
CA GLN A 170 -12.09 -39.96 26.61
C GLN A 170 -12.40 -41.45 26.76
N LYS A 171 -13.68 -41.79 26.58
CA LYS A 171 -14.08 -43.09 26.10
C LYS A 171 -15.02 -42.90 24.94
N ASP A 172 -14.67 -43.61 23.88
CA ASP A 172 -15.50 -43.98 22.74
C ASP A 172 -15.80 -42.89 21.71
N GLN A 173 -14.92 -42.81 20.71
CA GLN A 173 -15.31 -43.19 19.34
C GLN A 173 -14.07 -43.37 18.46
N ALA A 174 -13.48 -44.56 18.55
CA ALA A 174 -12.79 -45.15 17.42
C ALA A 174 -13.87 -45.75 16.50
N LYS A 175 -14.27 -45.02 15.46
CA LYS A 175 -14.82 -45.66 14.25
C LYS A 175 -14.36 -44.89 13.03
N ALA A 176 -13.33 -45.44 12.39
CA ALA A 176 -12.94 -45.08 11.04
C ALA A 176 -14.11 -45.30 10.06
N PRO A 177 -14.19 -44.51 8.99
CA PRO A 177 -14.28 -45.12 7.68
C PRO A 177 -13.07 -44.77 6.81
N THR A 178 -12.60 -45.80 6.14
CA THR A 178 -11.55 -45.88 5.15
C THR A 178 -11.86 -45.05 3.90
N ALA A 179 -10.89 -44.27 3.40
CA ALA A 179 -10.75 -43.96 1.97
C ALA A 179 -9.29 -43.58 1.65
N THR A 180 -8.60 -44.58 1.12
CA THR A 180 -7.51 -44.62 0.12
C THR A 180 -6.86 -43.31 -0.35
N SER A 181 -5.54 -43.28 -0.13
CA SER A 181 -4.47 -42.71 -0.97
C SER A 181 -4.53 -41.24 -1.41
N ALA A 182 -3.72 -40.41 -0.73
CA ALA A 182 -2.90 -39.42 -1.42
C ALA A 182 -1.57 -39.25 -0.69
N THR A 183 -0.51 -39.35 -1.48
CA THR A 183 0.91 -39.33 -1.16
C THR A 183 1.32 -38.08 -0.37
N ASN A 184 2.24 -38.28 0.59
CA ASN A 184 3.00 -37.30 1.40
C ASN A 184 3.13 -35.88 0.80
N PRO A 185 3.08 -34.87 1.69
CA PRO A 185 4.35 -34.24 2.07
C PRO A 185 4.59 -34.25 3.58
N THR A 186 5.81 -34.63 3.91
CA THR A 186 6.51 -34.50 5.18
C THR A 186 6.20 -33.18 5.90
N ALA A 187 5.63 -33.27 7.10
CA ALA A 187 5.73 -32.23 8.13
C ALA A 187 5.76 -32.93 9.50
N THR A 188 6.97 -33.29 9.92
CA THR A 188 7.26 -33.86 11.22
C THR A 188 6.94 -32.85 12.32
N GLY A 189 5.99 -33.21 13.18
CA GLY A 189 6.05 -33.00 14.63
C GLY A 189 5.95 -31.56 15.15
N SER A 190 4.72 -31.09 15.35
CA SER A 190 4.41 -30.20 16.48
C SER A 190 3.34 -30.87 17.35
N SER A 191 3.80 -31.52 18.42
CA SER A 191 2.95 -32.05 19.49
C SER A 191 3.74 -31.96 20.79
N THR A 192 3.84 -30.77 21.37
CA THR A 192 4.47 -30.59 22.69
C THR A 192 3.49 -31.03 23.78
N ASN A 193 3.34 -32.34 23.97
CA ASN A 193 2.59 -32.96 25.07
C ASN A 193 3.54 -33.40 26.22
N CYS A 194 4.66 -32.68 26.46
CA CYS A 194 5.64 -33.02 27.51
C CYS A 194 5.02 -33.34 28.89
N PRO A 195 4.02 -32.57 29.37
CA PRO A 195 3.42 -32.85 30.68
C PRO A 195 2.71 -34.22 30.76
N LYS A 196 2.30 -34.80 29.63
CA LYS A 196 1.69 -36.14 29.56
C LYS A 196 2.73 -37.27 29.67
N LEU A 197 4.01 -36.96 29.57
CA LEU A 197 5.13 -37.90 29.67
C LEU A 197 5.70 -37.96 31.10
N LYS A 198 4.95 -37.49 32.10
CA LYS A 198 5.28 -37.64 33.52
C LYS A 198 5.51 -39.12 33.85
N ASN A 199 6.58 -39.41 34.59
CA ASN A 199 7.03 -40.77 34.91
C ASN A 199 7.42 -41.64 33.69
N ASN A 200 7.65 -41.04 32.53
CA ASN A 200 8.15 -41.69 31.33
C ASN A 200 9.43 -41.00 30.86
N LYS A 201 10.55 -41.34 31.51
CA LYS A 201 11.87 -40.75 31.25
C LYS A 201 12.30 -40.92 29.79
N GLU A 202 12.19 -42.14 29.25
CA GLU A 202 12.61 -42.45 27.88
C GLU A 202 11.77 -41.68 26.84
N GLY A 203 10.46 -41.58 27.06
CA GLY A 203 9.58 -40.78 26.20
C GLY A 203 9.86 -39.28 26.29
N CYS A 204 10.17 -38.77 27.49
CA CYS A 204 10.51 -37.37 27.69
C CYS A 204 11.86 -36.99 27.07
N GLU A 205 12.87 -37.85 27.19
CA GLU A 205 14.22 -37.62 26.65
C GLU A 205 14.28 -37.82 25.13
N ALA A 206 13.38 -38.63 24.56
CA ALA A 206 13.25 -38.81 23.11
C ALA A 206 12.65 -37.58 22.41
N ASP A 207 11.81 -36.78 23.08
CA ASP A 207 11.28 -35.54 22.52
C ASP A 207 12.22 -34.37 22.80
N SER A 208 12.89 -33.91 21.74
CA SER A 208 13.83 -32.78 21.81
C SER A 208 13.23 -31.47 22.35
N ASN A 209 11.90 -31.35 22.41
CA ASN A 209 11.17 -30.20 22.91
C ASN A 209 10.80 -30.30 24.40
N CYS A 210 11.22 -31.37 25.08
CA CYS A 210 10.95 -31.62 26.49
C CYS A 210 12.25 -31.68 27.32
N ILE A 211 12.14 -31.50 28.63
CA ILE A 211 13.22 -31.64 29.63
C ILE A 211 12.73 -32.53 30.76
N TRP A 212 13.50 -33.59 31.04
CA TRP A 212 13.29 -34.42 32.21
C TRP A 212 13.85 -33.78 33.48
N LYS A 213 13.03 -33.69 34.54
CA LYS A 213 13.41 -33.11 35.84
C LYS A 213 13.58 -34.16 36.95
N GLY A 214 13.34 -35.43 36.66
CA GLY A 214 13.47 -36.54 37.64
C GLY A 214 14.89 -37.05 37.87
N GLY A 215 15.91 -36.46 37.25
CA GLY A 215 17.30 -36.92 37.35
C GLY A 215 17.48 -38.37 36.89
N GLU A 216 18.16 -39.19 37.69
CA GLU A 216 18.38 -40.61 37.39
C GLU A 216 17.16 -41.50 37.69
N SER A 217 16.14 -40.98 38.36
CA SER A 217 14.91 -41.73 38.67
C SER A 217 14.09 -42.04 37.41
N LYS A 218 13.39 -43.18 37.43
CA LYS A 218 12.37 -43.54 36.42
C LYS A 218 11.04 -42.80 36.64
N THR A 219 10.88 -42.18 37.81
CA THR A 219 9.72 -41.34 38.17
C THR A 219 10.16 -39.89 38.29
N GLY A 220 9.36 -38.97 37.76
CA GLY A 220 9.75 -37.56 37.65
C GLY A 220 8.88 -36.78 36.67
N ASP A 221 9.07 -35.47 36.67
CA ASP A 221 8.32 -34.55 35.82
C ASP A 221 9.03 -34.31 34.48
N CYS A 222 8.23 -34.14 33.43
CA CYS A 222 8.66 -33.83 32.08
C CYS A 222 8.06 -32.48 31.65
N GLU A 223 8.91 -31.47 31.47
CA GLU A 223 8.49 -30.11 31.17
C GLU A 223 8.88 -29.70 29.75
N VAL A 224 8.24 -28.65 29.23
CA VAL A 224 8.58 -28.11 27.91
C VAL A 224 9.94 -27.40 27.97
N ASN A 225 10.82 -27.70 27.02
CA ASN A 225 12.08 -26.99 26.83
C ASN A 225 11.84 -25.62 26.18
N THR A 226 11.58 -24.60 27.00
CA THR A 226 11.31 -23.23 26.54
C THR A 226 12.49 -22.61 25.77
N THR A 227 13.73 -23.01 26.08
CA THR A 227 14.94 -22.53 25.40
C THR A 227 15.02 -23.07 23.96
N LYS A 228 14.74 -24.36 23.74
CA LYS A 228 14.76 -24.98 22.40
C LYS A 228 13.56 -24.61 21.53
N LEU A 229 12.38 -24.39 22.11
CA LEU A 229 11.22 -23.87 21.38
C LEU A 229 11.51 -22.49 20.79
N THR A 230 12.29 -21.68 21.51
CA THR A 230 12.74 -20.35 21.06
C THR A 230 13.77 -20.47 19.92
N GLU A 231 14.59 -21.52 19.88
CA GLU A 231 15.56 -21.78 18.79
C GLU A 231 14.92 -22.38 17.53
N GLN A 232 13.96 -23.30 17.68
CA GLN A 232 13.19 -23.83 16.54
C GLN A 232 12.33 -22.74 15.88
N THR A 233 11.80 -21.80 16.66
CA THR A 233 11.10 -20.62 16.14
C THR A 233 12.06 -19.69 15.36
N LYS A 234 13.37 -19.69 15.68
CA LYS A 234 14.39 -18.95 14.92
C LYS A 234 14.77 -19.65 13.60
N GLN A 235 14.74 -20.98 13.53
CA GLN A 235 15.07 -21.74 12.31
C GLN A 235 13.95 -21.77 11.26
N ALA A 236 12.68 -21.62 11.66
CA ALA A 236 11.56 -21.48 10.72
C ALA A 236 11.41 -20.06 10.13
N ALA A 237 12.23 -19.10 10.57
CA ALA A 237 12.17 -17.69 10.20
C ALA A 237 13.26 -17.22 9.22
N THR A 238 13.91 -18.12 8.49
CA THR A 238 14.91 -17.78 7.44
C THR A 238 14.29 -17.27 6.13
N GLY A 239 13.07 -16.73 6.19
CA GLY A 239 12.35 -16.16 5.04
C GLY A 239 11.71 -14.78 5.28
N ALA A 240 12.05 -14.07 6.35
CA ALA A 240 11.73 -12.64 6.48
C ALA A 240 12.53 -12.02 7.63
N ALA A 241 13.35 -11.02 7.34
CA ALA A 241 14.12 -10.27 8.34
C ALA A 241 13.20 -9.60 9.37
N SER A 242 12.96 -10.27 10.51
CA SER A 242 12.35 -9.67 11.69
C SER A 242 13.46 -9.34 12.69
N ARG A 243 13.76 -8.04 12.81
CA ARG A 243 14.66 -7.49 13.82
C ARG A 243 14.07 -7.81 15.20
N ALA A 244 14.93 -8.29 16.11
CA ALA A 244 14.59 -8.57 17.50
C ALA A 244 13.81 -7.41 18.13
N ASP A 245 12.73 -7.74 18.86
CA ASP A 245 12.01 -6.77 19.68
C ASP A 245 12.93 -6.26 20.80
N PRO A 246 13.11 -4.94 20.94
CA PRO A 246 13.86 -4.37 22.05
C PRO A 246 13.05 -4.51 23.33
N ASN A 247 13.70 -5.02 24.39
CA ASN A 247 13.11 -5.20 25.72
C ASN A 247 12.89 -3.83 26.41
N CYS A 248 11.91 -3.05 25.95
CA CYS A 248 11.62 -1.71 26.47
C CYS A 248 11.05 -1.74 27.90
N GLY A 249 10.52 -2.88 28.36
CA GLY A 249 9.91 -3.02 29.68
C GLY A 249 10.89 -2.98 30.85
N GLN A 250 12.19 -2.97 30.60
CA GLN A 250 13.24 -2.90 31.64
C GLN A 250 13.55 -1.47 32.11
N TYR A 251 13.08 -0.45 31.39
CA TYR A 251 13.36 0.96 31.70
C TYR A 251 12.26 1.55 32.58
N ASN A 252 12.63 1.94 33.80
CA ASN A 252 11.71 2.47 34.82
C ASN A 252 11.77 4.00 34.96
N ASP A 253 12.51 4.67 34.08
CA ASP A 253 12.60 6.13 34.02
C ASP A 253 12.55 6.62 32.56
N PRO A 254 12.02 7.83 32.31
CA PRO A 254 11.85 8.37 30.97
C PRO A 254 13.17 8.61 30.24
N GLU A 255 14.27 8.86 30.95
CA GLU A 255 15.57 9.16 30.35
C GLU A 255 16.23 7.89 29.79
N SER A 256 16.23 6.80 30.57
CA SER A 256 16.72 5.49 30.13
C SER A 256 15.83 4.86 29.06
N CYS A 257 14.51 5.10 29.13
CA CYS A 257 13.57 4.69 28.09
C CYS A 257 13.86 5.36 26.73
N ALA A 258 14.15 6.66 26.72
CA ALA A 258 14.48 7.39 25.49
C ALA A 258 15.85 6.98 24.92
N LYS A 259 16.78 6.56 25.79
CA LYS A 259 18.14 6.11 25.44
C LYS A 259 18.24 4.60 25.17
N ALA A 260 17.12 3.88 25.10
CA ALA A 260 17.13 2.45 24.87
C ALA A 260 17.93 2.08 23.59
N PRO A 261 18.84 1.09 23.67
CA PRO A 261 19.71 0.72 22.58
C PRO A 261 18.90 0.05 21.46
N GLY A 262 19.18 0.46 20.22
CA GLY A 262 18.57 -0.12 19.04
C GLY A 262 18.39 0.91 17.93
N LYS A 263 18.04 0.45 16.73
CA LYS A 263 17.74 1.34 15.61
C LYS A 263 16.25 1.73 15.66
N PRO A 264 15.90 3.03 15.71
CA PRO A 264 14.51 3.47 15.62
C PRO A 264 13.85 2.92 14.35
N LYS A 265 12.59 2.51 14.45
CA LYS A 265 11.77 2.10 13.29
C LYS A 265 11.53 3.32 12.39
N GLU A 266 11.40 3.13 11.07
CA GLU A 266 11.30 4.24 10.09
C GLU A 266 10.23 5.26 10.50
N GLY A 267 10.61 6.53 10.58
CA GLY A 267 9.74 7.63 10.99
C GLY A 267 9.63 7.89 12.51
N LYS A 268 10.41 7.18 13.35
CA LYS A 268 10.46 7.41 14.82
C LYS A 268 11.82 7.95 15.26
N LYS A 269 11.80 8.78 16.30
CA LYS A 269 13.00 9.36 16.93
C LYS A 269 13.70 8.40 17.91
N SER A 270 12.98 7.43 18.46
CA SER A 270 13.49 6.49 19.46
C SER A 270 12.91 5.09 19.27
N VAL A 271 13.58 4.10 19.87
CA VAL A 271 13.20 2.68 19.86
C VAL A 271 12.05 2.41 20.83
N CYS A 272 12.14 2.96 22.03
CA CYS A 272 11.12 2.90 23.08
C CYS A 272 10.55 4.31 23.36
N GLY A 273 9.34 4.38 23.91
CA GLY A 273 8.66 5.63 24.27
C GLY A 273 7.96 5.53 25.62
N TRP A 274 7.97 6.63 26.36
CA TRP A 274 7.43 6.72 27.72
C TRP A 274 5.95 7.16 27.70
N ILE A 275 5.04 6.36 28.26
CA ILE A 275 3.61 6.66 28.39
C ILE A 275 3.09 6.11 29.72
N GLU A 276 2.23 6.86 30.41
CA GLU A 276 1.51 6.37 31.62
C GLU A 276 2.46 5.77 32.67
N ASN A 277 3.61 6.41 32.90
CA ASN A 277 4.67 5.97 33.82
C ASN A 277 5.31 4.61 33.49
N LYS A 278 5.25 4.17 32.23
CA LYS A 278 5.90 2.95 31.75
C LYS A 278 6.57 3.17 30.39
N CYS A 279 7.65 2.41 30.15
CA CYS A 279 8.35 2.42 28.87
C CYS A 279 7.80 1.33 27.93
N HIS A 280 7.37 1.73 26.73
CA HIS A 280 6.77 0.84 25.73
C HIS A 280 7.57 0.83 24.43
N ASP A 281 7.48 -0.26 23.66
CA ASP A 281 8.00 -0.28 22.28
C ASP A 281 7.21 0.73 21.43
N SER A 282 7.94 1.53 20.66
CA SER A 282 7.38 2.58 19.79
C SER A 282 6.37 2.07 18.75
N SER A 283 6.31 0.76 18.50
CA SER A 283 5.32 0.09 17.63
C SER A 283 3.96 -0.08 18.29
N ILE A 284 3.92 -0.29 19.61
CA ILE A 284 2.67 -0.35 20.37
C ILE A 284 1.99 1.03 20.31
N LEU A 285 2.78 2.11 20.29
CA LEU A 285 2.28 3.48 20.16
C LEU A 285 1.59 3.72 18.81
N VAL A 286 2.08 3.08 17.74
CA VAL A 286 1.44 3.13 16.43
C VAL A 286 0.09 2.41 16.47
N SER A 287 -0.01 1.24 17.12
CA SER A 287 -1.29 0.52 17.24
C SER A 287 -2.37 1.29 18.03
N LYS A 288 -2.01 2.04 19.09
CA LYS A 288 -2.97 2.88 19.83
C LYS A 288 -3.43 4.11 19.04
N GLN A 289 -2.59 4.74 18.22
CA GLN A 289 -3.04 5.81 17.30
C GLN A 289 -4.00 5.28 16.23
N PHE A 290 -3.84 4.03 15.78
CA PHE A 290 -4.79 3.39 14.87
C PHE A 290 -6.11 2.99 15.55
N ALA A 291 -6.08 2.63 16.84
CA ALA A 291 -7.28 2.31 17.61
C ALA A 291 -8.12 3.55 18.01
N LEU A 292 -7.53 4.76 17.97
CA LEU A 292 -8.18 6.02 18.33
C LEU A 292 -8.56 6.90 17.12
N MET A 293 -8.78 6.31 15.94
CA MET A 293 -9.48 7.00 14.84
C MET A 293 -10.95 6.51 14.73
N PRO A 294 -11.87 6.92 15.62
CA PRO A 294 -13.29 6.82 15.33
C PRO A 294 -13.70 7.93 14.35
N ALA A 295 -14.31 7.52 13.24
CA ALA A 295 -15.30 8.27 12.47
C ALA A 295 -15.01 9.76 12.19
N ALA A 296 -14.13 10.05 11.22
CA ALA A 296 -14.18 11.29 10.44
C ALA A 296 -14.00 10.99 8.95
N PHE A 297 -14.81 10.06 8.43
CA PHE A 297 -14.99 9.83 6.98
C PHE A 297 -16.47 9.58 6.70
N VAL A 298 -17.31 10.53 7.11
CA VAL A 298 -18.64 10.70 6.55
C VAL A 298 -18.83 12.21 6.37
N ILE A 299 -19.37 12.60 5.21
CA ILE A 299 -19.67 13.97 4.75
C ILE A 299 -18.51 14.70 4.04
N LEU A 300 -18.30 14.34 2.78
CA LEU A 300 -18.07 15.34 1.72
C LEU A 300 -18.66 14.86 0.38
N VAL A 301 -19.92 14.43 0.39
CA VAL A 301 -20.77 14.38 -0.80
C VAL A 301 -22.16 14.79 -0.34
N LEU A 302 -22.48 16.08 -0.52
CA LEU A 302 -23.80 16.64 -0.79
C LEU A 302 -23.55 18.09 -1.23
N PHE A 303 -23.24 18.24 -2.53
CA PHE A 303 -23.87 19.26 -3.35
C PHE A 303 -25.03 18.55 -4.08
#